data_AF-A0A954QHL1-F1
#
_entry.id   AF-A0A954QHL1-F1
#
_cell.length_a   1.000
_cell.length_b   1.000
_cell.length_c   1.000
_cell.angle_alpha   90.00
_cell.angle_beta   90.00
_cell.angle_gamma   90.00
#
_symmetry.space_group_name_H-M   'P 1'
#
loop_
_entity.id
_entity.type
_entity.pdbx_description
1 polymer ?
#
loop_
_entity_poly.entity_id
_entity_poly.type
_entity_poly.pdbx_seq_one_letter_code
_entity_poly.pdbx_strand_id
1 'polypeptide(L)'
;RDGNIYARGATDDKGQMLTHVKSAQAWMETEGRLPVQLKFLIEGEEEVGSEAVNKFLAAEQARLKCDVVVVSDTCQFGPGRPAITYGLRGIAYYELRLRGPKQDLHSGTFGGAVLNPANVLSRLLSSLIDDQGRIQVPGFYDDVVPLTERERQQFAELPFDEDGFRQ
;
A
#
# COMPACT_ATOMS: atom_id res chain seq x y z
N ARG A 1 -7.68 24.02 5.88
CA ARG A 1 -9.02 24.30 6.47
C ARG A 1 -9.00 23.71 7.86
N ASP A 2 -9.34 24.48 8.88
CA ASP A 2 -9.36 24.00 10.28
C ASP A 2 -8.04 23.34 10.75
N GLY A 3 -6.90 23.90 10.33
CA GLY A 3 -5.56 23.35 10.62
C GLY A 3 -5.08 22.24 9.67
N ASN A 4 -5.97 21.67 8.84
CA ASN A 4 -5.63 20.58 7.92
C ASN A 4 -5.25 21.08 6.51
N ILE A 5 -4.31 20.38 5.87
CA ILE A 5 -3.91 20.59 4.47
C ILE A 5 -4.70 19.61 3.59
N TYR A 6 -5.43 20.13 2.61
CA TYR A 6 -6.21 19.32 1.67
C TYR A 6 -5.62 19.44 0.27
N ALA A 7 -4.92 18.41 -0.18
CA ALA A 7 -4.38 18.30 -1.54
C ALA A 7 -4.06 16.83 -1.88
N ARG A 8 -4.07 16.49 -3.18
CA ARG A 8 -3.55 15.20 -3.65
C ARG A 8 -2.06 15.11 -3.31
N GLY A 9 -1.73 14.06 -2.56
CA GLY A 9 -0.39 13.75 -2.10
C GLY A 9 0.10 14.56 -0.91
N ALA A 10 -0.80 15.25 -0.20
CA ALA A 10 -0.43 15.94 1.04
C ALA A 10 0.12 14.99 2.11
N THR A 11 -0.35 13.75 2.15
CA THR A 11 0.07 12.68 3.07
C THR A 11 0.60 11.44 2.35
N ASP A 12 0.79 11.51 1.04
CA ASP A 12 1.12 10.36 0.20
C ASP A 12 1.81 10.82 -1.10
N ASP A 13 3.12 11.07 -1.10
CA ASP A 13 4.00 11.13 0.08
C ASP A 13 4.71 12.51 0.19
N LYS A 14 4.14 13.55 -0.45
CA LYS A 14 4.84 14.83 -0.59
C LYS A 14 5.06 15.53 0.74
N GLY A 15 4.12 15.40 1.69
CA GLY A 15 4.24 16.02 3.01
C GLY A 15 5.39 15.45 3.82
N GLN A 16 5.49 14.13 3.89
CA GLN A 16 6.51 13.43 4.67
C GLN A 16 7.88 13.50 3.98
N MET A 17 7.94 13.34 2.65
CA MET A 17 9.16 13.59 1.89
C MET A 17 9.70 15.01 2.14
N LEU A 18 8.84 16.03 2.05
CA LEU A 18 9.24 17.41 2.34
C LEU A 18 9.65 17.60 3.80
N THR A 19 9.05 16.87 4.74
CA THR A 19 9.42 16.92 6.15
C THR A 19 10.88 16.52 6.33
N HIS A 20 11.34 15.43 5.72
CA HIS A 20 12.75 15.03 5.80
C HIS A 20 13.71 16.08 5.23
N VAL A 21 13.39 16.64 4.06
CA VAL A 21 14.21 17.69 3.43
C VAL A 21 14.26 18.96 4.30
N LYS A 22 13.11 19.38 4.83
CA LYS A 22 13.00 20.59 5.66
C LYS A 22 13.63 20.42 7.02
N SER A 23 13.58 19.24 7.63
CA SER A 23 14.30 18.95 8.87
C SER A 23 15.81 19.05 8.68
N ALA A 24 16.35 18.49 7.57
CA ALA A 24 17.78 18.60 7.27
C ALA A 24 18.19 20.06 7.01
N GLN A 25 17.38 20.82 6.27
CA GLN A 25 17.60 22.25 6.04
C GLN A 25 17.62 23.03 7.37
N ALA A 26 16.56 22.90 8.18
CA ALA A 26 16.44 23.62 9.44
C ALA A 26 17.61 23.30 10.38
N TRP A 27 18.01 22.03 10.48
CA TRP A 27 19.15 21.62 11.30
C TRP A 27 20.47 22.23 10.82
N MET A 28 20.71 22.27 9.51
CA MET A 28 21.89 22.93 8.95
C MET A 28 21.91 24.43 9.24
N GLU A 29 20.76 25.10 9.17
CA GLU A 29 20.64 26.54 9.44
C GLU A 29 20.87 26.88 10.93
N THR A 30 20.48 25.99 11.85
CA THR A 30 20.63 26.23 13.29
C THR A 30 21.96 25.73 13.86
N GLU A 31 22.44 24.56 13.42
CA GLU A 31 23.62 23.88 14.00
C GLU A 31 24.87 23.95 13.10
N GLY A 32 24.75 24.44 11.86
CA GLY A 32 25.84 24.60 10.91
C GLY A 32 26.38 23.31 10.28
N ARG A 33 25.99 22.13 10.78
CA ARG A 33 26.34 20.82 10.21
C ARG A 33 25.30 19.75 10.55
N LEU A 34 25.15 18.75 9.68
CA LEU A 34 24.33 17.57 9.97
C LEU A 34 25.03 16.66 11.00
N PRO A 35 24.25 15.99 11.87
CA PRO A 35 24.79 15.04 12.85
C PRO A 35 25.12 13.68 12.22
N VAL A 36 24.59 13.41 11.03
CA VAL A 36 24.78 12.18 10.26
C VAL A 36 24.96 12.50 8.77
N GLN A 37 25.55 11.58 8.03
CA GLN A 37 25.54 11.64 6.57
C GLN A 37 24.16 11.26 6.06
N LEU A 38 23.57 12.09 5.19
CA LEU A 38 22.26 11.84 4.60
C LEU A 38 22.38 11.49 3.12
N LYS A 39 21.65 10.47 2.69
CA LYS A 39 21.39 10.17 1.28
C LYS A 39 19.88 10.21 1.06
N PHE A 40 19.43 11.06 0.15
CA PHE A 40 18.03 11.08 -0.29
C PHE A 40 17.89 10.23 -1.54
N LEU A 41 17.04 9.20 -1.45
CA LEU A 41 16.54 8.46 -2.60
C LEU A 41 15.06 8.79 -2.74
N ILE A 42 14.73 9.65 -3.69
CA ILE A 42 13.36 10.09 -3.97
C ILE A 42 13.03 9.62 -5.38
N GLU A 43 11.93 8.87 -5.50
CA GLU A 43 11.48 8.29 -6.76
C GLU A 43 10.07 8.80 -7.11
N GLY A 44 9.50 8.38 -8.23
CA GLY A 44 8.26 8.95 -8.77
C GLY A 44 7.32 7.93 -9.41
N GLU A 45 7.62 6.64 -9.25
CA GLU A 45 6.91 5.49 -9.79
C GLU A 45 6.25 4.62 -8.71
N GLU A 46 6.29 5.01 -7.43
CA GLU A 46 5.69 4.24 -6.30
C GLU A 46 4.27 3.78 -6.63
N GLU A 47 3.43 4.74 -7.03
CA GLU A 47 2.02 4.55 -7.40
C GLU A 47 1.78 3.72 -8.68
N VAL A 48 2.85 3.35 -9.38
CA VAL A 48 2.82 2.51 -10.60
C VAL A 48 3.78 1.32 -10.53
N GLY A 49 4.31 1.01 -9.34
CA GLY A 49 5.06 -0.22 -9.08
C GLY A 49 6.60 -0.11 -9.01
N SER A 50 7.16 1.11 -9.00
CA SER A 50 8.58 1.34 -8.66
C SER A 50 9.63 0.59 -9.51
N GLU A 51 9.34 0.34 -10.80
CA GLU A 51 10.20 -0.52 -11.63
C GLU A 51 11.60 0.09 -11.83
N ALA A 52 11.68 1.41 -12.05
CA ALA A 52 12.96 2.08 -12.28
C ALA A 52 13.82 2.11 -11.01
N VAL A 53 13.24 2.41 -9.84
CA VAL A 53 14.01 2.46 -8.59
C VAL A 53 14.52 1.07 -8.21
N ASN A 54 13.75 0.01 -8.44
CA ASN A 54 14.21 -1.37 -8.21
C ASN A 54 15.46 -1.71 -9.03
N LYS A 55 15.49 -1.33 -10.31
CA LYS A 55 16.68 -1.49 -11.17
C LYS A 55 17.86 -0.64 -10.68
N PHE A 56 17.59 0.60 -10.27
CA PHE A 56 18.61 1.52 -9.77
C PHE A 56 19.26 1.02 -8.48
N LEU A 57 18.46 0.55 -7.52
CA LEU A 57 18.93 -0.02 -6.26
C LEU A 57 19.88 -1.21 -6.51
N ALA A 58 19.52 -2.09 -7.45
CA ALA A 58 20.34 -3.25 -7.80
C ALA A 58 21.69 -2.85 -8.43
N ALA A 59 21.71 -1.81 -9.28
CA ALA A 59 22.90 -1.34 -9.98
C ALA A 59 23.84 -0.50 -9.11
N GLU A 60 23.31 0.30 -8.17
CA GLU A 60 24.06 1.34 -7.45
C GLU A 60 24.34 0.99 -5.98
N GLN A 61 24.35 -0.30 -5.62
CA GLN A 61 24.49 -0.77 -4.24
C GLN A 61 25.69 -0.15 -3.50
N ALA A 62 26.86 -0.08 -4.15
CA ALA A 62 28.07 0.50 -3.55
C ALA A 62 27.89 1.99 -3.22
N ARG A 63 27.25 2.74 -4.12
CA ARG A 63 26.94 4.16 -3.93
C ARG A 63 25.88 4.37 -2.85
N LEU A 64 24.92 3.46 -2.73
CA LEU A 64 23.79 3.54 -1.80
C LEU A 64 24.08 2.96 -0.42
N LYS A 65 25.20 2.26 -0.23
CA LYS A 65 25.61 1.68 1.06
C LYS A 65 25.39 2.67 2.22
N CYS A 66 24.62 2.25 3.21
CA CYS A 66 24.29 3.03 4.40
C CYS A 66 24.08 2.08 5.59
N ASP A 67 24.11 2.64 6.80
CA ASP A 67 23.92 1.87 8.04
C ASP A 67 22.44 1.69 8.39
N VAL A 68 21.59 2.66 7.99
CA VAL A 68 20.16 2.71 8.29
C VAL A 68 19.41 3.28 7.09
N VAL A 69 18.25 2.68 6.78
CA VAL A 69 17.25 3.21 5.84
C VAL A 69 16.04 3.65 6.64
N VAL A 70 15.53 4.85 6.33
CA VAL A 70 14.32 5.40 6.94
C VAL A 70 13.33 5.71 5.82
N VAL A 71 12.10 5.22 5.97
CA VAL A 71 10.98 5.49 5.08
C VAL A 71 9.84 6.04 5.93
N SER A 72 9.23 7.14 5.50
CA SER A 72 8.11 7.78 6.20
C SER A 72 6.89 7.84 5.29
N ASP A 73 6.37 6.68 4.92
CA ASP A 73 5.22 6.56 4.01
C ASP A 73 4.16 5.62 4.60
N THR A 74 3.89 5.80 5.90
CA THR A 74 2.90 5.00 6.63
C THR A 74 2.14 5.88 7.62
N CYS A 75 1.08 5.33 8.21
CA CYS A 75 0.21 6.06 9.13
C CYS A 75 0.61 5.86 10.60
N GLN A 76 0.12 6.79 11.43
CA GLN A 76 0.06 6.60 12.87
C GLN A 76 -1.05 5.58 13.21
N PHE A 77 -0.99 4.97 14.41
CA PHE A 77 -2.07 4.08 14.85
C PHE A 77 -3.39 4.84 15.02
N GLY A 78 -3.31 6.08 15.50
CA GLY A 78 -4.44 6.98 15.64
C GLY A 78 -4.03 8.36 16.13
N PRO A 79 -4.98 9.29 16.32
CA PRO A 79 -4.68 10.64 16.80
C PRO A 79 -3.88 10.63 18.10
N GLY A 80 -2.73 11.30 18.10
CA GLY A 80 -1.83 11.39 19.26
C GLY A 80 -1.12 10.08 19.62
N ARG A 81 -1.19 9.06 18.77
CA ARG A 81 -0.60 7.74 18.98
C ARG A 81 0.34 7.41 17.82
N PRO A 82 1.61 7.89 17.87
CA PRO A 82 2.58 7.58 16.82
C PRO A 82 2.84 6.08 16.76
N ALA A 83 3.21 5.60 15.57
CA ALA A 83 3.53 4.20 15.34
C ALA A 83 4.90 4.07 14.67
N ILE A 84 5.58 2.96 14.95
CA ILE A 84 6.72 2.48 14.16
C ILE A 84 6.22 1.26 13.40
N THR A 85 6.06 1.41 12.10
CA THR A 85 5.66 0.31 11.21
C THR A 85 6.85 -0.62 11.01
N TYR A 86 6.73 -1.86 11.46
CA TYR A 86 7.79 -2.88 11.34
C TYR A 86 7.56 -3.89 10.22
N GLY A 87 6.40 -3.86 9.57
CA GLY A 87 6.04 -4.76 8.49
C GLY A 87 4.90 -4.21 7.64
N LEU A 88 4.95 -4.54 6.36
CA LEU A 88 3.92 -4.20 5.37
C LEU A 88 3.46 -5.50 4.69
N ARG A 89 2.21 -5.53 4.23
CA ARG A 89 1.75 -6.63 3.37
C ARG A 89 2.35 -6.47 1.98
N GLY A 90 2.60 -7.59 1.31
CA GLY A 90 2.82 -7.58 -0.14
C GLY A 90 1.51 -7.31 -0.90
N ILE A 91 1.64 -7.01 -2.19
CA ILE A 91 0.51 -6.85 -3.11
C ILE A 91 0.76 -7.69 -4.38
N ALA A 92 -0.28 -8.39 -4.83
CA ALA A 92 -0.31 -9.05 -6.12
C ALA A 92 -1.54 -8.55 -6.89
N TYR A 93 -1.31 -7.90 -8.02
CA TYR A 93 -2.37 -7.30 -8.84
C TYR A 93 -2.54 -8.11 -10.12
N TYR A 94 -3.80 -8.45 -10.46
CA TYR A 94 -4.13 -9.27 -11.62
C TYR A 94 -5.15 -8.56 -12.51
N GLU A 95 -4.95 -8.64 -13.83
CA GLU A 95 -5.94 -8.22 -14.82
C GLU A 95 -6.61 -9.45 -15.45
N LEU A 96 -7.91 -9.59 -15.24
CA LEU A 96 -8.72 -10.67 -15.81
C LEU A 96 -9.46 -10.19 -17.05
N ARG A 97 -9.06 -10.67 -18.24
CA ARG A 97 -9.72 -10.35 -19.51
C ARG A 97 -10.61 -11.48 -19.97
N LEU A 98 -11.92 -11.26 -19.91
CA LEU A 98 -12.90 -12.20 -20.48
C LEU A 98 -13.40 -11.68 -21.83
N ARG A 99 -13.20 -12.48 -22.89
CA ARG A 99 -13.68 -12.17 -24.24
C ARG A 99 -14.86 -13.06 -24.58
N GLY A 100 -15.98 -12.44 -24.95
CA GLY A 100 -17.19 -13.12 -25.40
C GLY A 100 -17.42 -12.95 -26.90
N PRO A 101 -18.60 -12.47 -27.32
CA PRO A 101 -18.91 -12.23 -28.73
C PRO A 101 -17.90 -11.29 -29.41
N LYS A 102 -17.78 -11.40 -30.74
CA LYS A 102 -16.84 -10.58 -31.54
C LYS A 102 -17.18 -9.08 -31.57
N GLN A 103 -18.36 -8.70 -31.09
CA GLN A 103 -18.88 -7.33 -31.02
C GLN A 103 -19.92 -7.24 -29.91
N ASP A 104 -20.27 -6.02 -29.48
CA ASP A 104 -21.36 -5.81 -28.53
C ASP A 104 -22.70 -6.26 -29.11
N LEU A 105 -23.56 -6.84 -28.27
CA LEU A 105 -24.84 -7.42 -28.67
C LEU A 105 -26.01 -6.72 -27.99
N HIS A 106 -27.12 -6.57 -28.71
CA HIS A 106 -28.37 -6.04 -28.16
C HIS A 106 -28.95 -6.98 -27.10
N SER A 107 -29.04 -6.54 -25.84
CA SER A 107 -29.42 -7.39 -24.70
C SER A 107 -30.84 -7.94 -24.79
N GLY A 108 -31.78 -7.26 -25.46
CA GLY A 108 -33.13 -7.79 -25.67
C GLY A 108 -33.19 -8.93 -26.70
N THR A 109 -32.28 -8.93 -27.68
CA THR A 109 -32.28 -9.91 -28.78
C THR A 109 -31.48 -11.15 -28.41
N PHE A 110 -30.35 -10.95 -27.73
CA PHE A 110 -29.41 -12.00 -27.38
C PHE A 110 -29.44 -12.38 -25.89
N GLY A 111 -30.24 -11.68 -25.09
CA GLY A 111 -30.41 -11.93 -23.68
C GLY A 111 -30.89 -13.35 -23.41
N GLY A 112 -30.15 -14.10 -22.61
CA GLY A 112 -30.43 -15.50 -22.30
C GLY A 112 -29.95 -16.50 -23.36
N ALA A 113 -29.67 -16.08 -24.59
CA ALA A 113 -29.15 -16.95 -25.64
C ALA A 113 -27.61 -17.04 -25.67
N VAL A 114 -26.94 -15.98 -25.23
CA VAL A 114 -25.47 -15.89 -25.20
C VAL A 114 -25.00 -15.57 -23.79
N LEU A 115 -23.90 -16.19 -23.36
CA LEU A 115 -23.25 -15.84 -22.09
C LEU A 115 -22.70 -14.42 -22.16
N ASN A 116 -23.25 -13.55 -21.33
CA ASN A 116 -22.75 -12.19 -21.17
C ASN A 116 -21.43 -12.22 -20.36
N PRO A 117 -20.30 -11.76 -20.92
CA PRO A 117 -19.02 -11.71 -20.20
C PRO A 117 -19.10 -10.96 -18.87
N ALA A 118 -19.92 -9.91 -18.76
CA ALA A 118 -20.08 -9.18 -17.51
C ALA A 118 -20.68 -10.06 -16.39
N ASN A 119 -21.64 -10.91 -16.72
CA ASN A 119 -22.26 -11.83 -15.76
C ASN A 119 -21.28 -12.92 -15.32
N VAL A 120 -20.49 -13.45 -16.27
CA VAL A 120 -19.47 -14.46 -15.97
C VAL A 120 -18.36 -13.86 -15.12
N LEU A 121 -17.86 -12.67 -15.46
CA LEU A 121 -16.84 -11.98 -14.67
C LEU A 121 -17.35 -11.67 -13.26
N SER A 122 -18.60 -11.21 -13.13
CA SER A 122 -19.20 -10.96 -11.81
C SER A 122 -19.22 -12.22 -10.94
N ARG A 123 -19.61 -13.37 -11.51
CA ARG A 123 -19.60 -14.67 -10.81
C ARG A 123 -18.19 -15.13 -10.44
N LEU A 124 -17.22 -14.93 -11.32
CA LEU A 124 -15.82 -15.25 -11.04
C LEU A 124 -15.29 -14.41 -9.89
N LEU A 125 -15.46 -13.09 -9.94
CA LEU A 125 -15.02 -12.18 -8.88
C LEU A 125 -15.70 -12.48 -7.55
N SER A 126 -17.01 -12.76 -7.54
CA SER A 126 -17.73 -13.14 -6.33
C SER A 126 -17.32 -14.50 -5.77
N SER A 127 -16.66 -15.35 -6.57
CA SER A 127 -16.17 -16.66 -6.10
C SER A 127 -14.79 -16.59 -5.45
N LEU A 128 -14.08 -15.47 -5.56
CA LEU A 128 -12.73 -15.33 -5.00
C LEU A 128 -12.75 -15.12 -3.48
N ILE A 129 -13.85 -14.59 -2.93
CA ILE A 129 -14.00 -14.25 -1.52
C ILE A 129 -15.38 -14.71 -1.05
N ASP A 130 -15.46 -15.43 0.06
CA ASP A 130 -16.75 -15.85 0.65
C ASP A 130 -17.45 -14.73 1.43
N ASP A 131 -18.63 -15.03 1.95
CA ASP A 131 -19.47 -14.12 2.73
C ASP A 131 -18.90 -13.80 4.12
N GLN A 132 -17.83 -14.47 4.56
CA GLN A 132 -17.05 -14.13 5.75
C GLN A 132 -15.74 -13.39 5.40
N GLY A 133 -15.50 -13.06 4.13
CA GLY A 133 -14.29 -12.35 3.70
C GLY A 133 -13.06 -13.24 3.53
N ARG A 134 -13.20 -14.57 3.50
CA ARG A 134 -12.07 -15.48 3.30
C ARG A 134 -11.83 -15.71 1.82
N ILE A 135 -10.56 -15.73 1.44
CA ILE A 135 -10.12 -15.94 0.07
C ILE A 135 -10.27 -17.43 -0.27
N GLN A 136 -10.96 -17.72 -1.37
CA GLN A 136 -11.32 -19.08 -1.78
C GLN A 136 -10.33 -19.70 -2.77
N VAL A 137 -9.26 -18.99 -3.12
CA VAL A 137 -8.24 -19.49 -4.04
C VAL A 137 -7.52 -20.69 -3.39
N PRO A 138 -7.51 -21.88 -4.02
CA PRO A 138 -6.83 -23.05 -3.46
C PRO A 138 -5.35 -22.77 -3.17
N GLY A 139 -4.88 -23.21 -2.00
CA GLY A 139 -3.50 -23.02 -1.55
C GLY A 139 -3.17 -21.62 -1.05
N PHE A 140 -4.12 -20.67 -1.04
CA PHE A 140 -3.86 -19.28 -0.63
C PHE A 140 -3.27 -19.16 0.78
N TYR A 141 -3.67 -20.04 1.70
CA TYR A 141 -3.27 -19.98 3.10
C TYR A 141 -2.08 -20.88 3.46
N ASP A 142 -1.54 -21.65 2.51
CA ASP A 142 -0.54 -22.69 2.80
C ASP A 142 0.76 -22.10 3.38
N ASP A 143 1.15 -20.91 2.92
CA ASP A 143 2.36 -20.20 3.35
C ASP A 143 2.08 -19.09 4.39
N VAL A 144 0.84 -18.97 4.90
CA VAL A 144 0.50 -17.94 5.89
C VAL A 144 1.08 -18.31 7.24
N VAL A 145 2.09 -17.56 7.66
CA VAL A 145 2.74 -17.71 8.97
C VAL A 145 1.76 -17.30 10.08
N PRO A 146 1.53 -18.14 11.11
CA PRO A 146 0.68 -17.77 12.23
C PRO A 146 1.34 -16.68 13.08
N LEU A 147 0.50 -15.80 13.65
CA LEU A 147 0.97 -14.81 14.62
C LEU A 147 1.63 -15.49 15.81
N THR A 148 2.79 -14.95 16.20
CA THR A 148 3.45 -15.32 17.45
C THR A 148 2.61 -14.86 18.65
N GLU A 149 2.80 -15.50 19.81
CA GLU A 149 2.11 -15.10 21.04
C GLU A 149 2.41 -13.64 21.42
N ARG A 150 3.67 -13.21 21.22
CA ARG A 150 4.08 -11.82 21.44
C ARG A 150 3.30 -10.85 20.56
N GLU A 151 3.17 -11.14 19.27
CA GLU A 151 2.40 -10.29 18.35
C GLU A 151 0.93 -10.23 18.75
N ARG A 152 0.33 -11.38 19.12
CA ARG A 152 -1.07 -11.43 19.58
C ARG A 152 -1.29 -10.54 20.80
N GLN A 153 -0.39 -10.59 21.79
CA GLN A 153 -0.46 -9.76 22.99
C GLN A 153 -0.31 -8.27 22.64
N GLN A 154 0.67 -7.91 21.81
CA GLN A 154 0.88 -6.53 21.39
C GLN A 154 -0.32 -5.96 20.62
N PHE A 155 -0.95 -6.75 19.75
CA PHE A 155 -2.18 -6.34 19.07
C PHE A 155 -3.35 -6.16 20.05
N ALA A 156 -3.48 -7.03 21.05
CA ALA A 156 -4.55 -6.95 22.05
C ALA A 156 -4.41 -5.72 22.98
N GLU A 157 -3.19 -5.22 23.18
CA GLU A 157 -2.93 -3.99 23.95
C GLU A 157 -3.31 -2.71 23.19
N LEU A 158 -3.48 -2.80 21.86
CA LEU A 158 -3.86 -1.64 21.06
C LEU A 158 -5.33 -1.29 21.34
N PRO A 159 -5.63 -0.01 21.65
CA PRO A 159 -6.99 0.46 21.88
C PRO A 159 -7.75 0.63 20.56
N PHE A 160 -7.96 -0.49 19.86
CA PHE A 160 -8.70 -0.57 18.62
C PHE A 160 -10.21 -0.61 18.91
N ASP A 161 -10.93 0.36 18.37
CA ASP A 161 -12.39 0.43 18.43
C ASP A 161 -12.96 -0.07 17.10
N GLU A 162 -13.45 -1.31 17.10
CA GLU A 162 -13.99 -1.95 15.90
C GLU A 162 -15.25 -1.23 15.38
N ASP A 163 -16.13 -0.77 16.28
CA ASP A 163 -17.36 -0.07 15.91
C ASP A 163 -17.05 1.32 15.35
N GLY A 164 -16.07 2.01 15.93
CA GLY A 164 -15.54 3.27 15.40
C GLY A 164 -14.84 3.12 14.05
N PHE A 165 -14.16 2.00 13.80
CA PHE A 165 -13.46 1.75 12.54
C PHE A 165 -14.39 1.41 11.37
N ARG A 166 -15.58 0.86 11.65
CA ARG A 166 -16.57 0.46 10.62
C ARG A 166 -17.41 1.62 10.06
N GLN A 167 -17.32 2.82 10.62
CA GLN A 167 -18.08 4.03 10.21
C GLN A 167 -17.36 4.84 9.13
#